data_AF-A0A0E3WWB0-F1
#
_entry.id   AF-A0A0E3WWB0-F1
#
_cell.length_a   1.000
_cell.length_b   1.000
_cell.length_c   1.000
_cell.angle_alpha   90.00
_cell.angle_beta   90.00
_cell.angle_gamma   90.00
#
_symmetry.space_group_name_H-M   'P 1'
#
loop_
_entity.id
_entity.type
_entity.pdbx_description
1 polymer ?
#
loop_
_entity_poly.entity_id
_entity_poly.type
_entity_poly.pdbx_seq_one_letter_code
_entity_poly.pdbx_strand_id
1 'polypeptide(L)'
;MGSLSFTFDNSFYNKAFSYKMVDTIFHDVCFSQTDVESARSLISTIIQGEAAIIAIVFTLSLIAVQQTTSTYSPRVIDIFNDYKKNKPFFMLLCAYTFCIACSALLLKVITSEKNENIVTPSIEHYIWIVCALFILSIIVLLPYINFTLNMFKPTTLIKLLSENISKQSIEFAIELESSRNIDQSGQIKPIDDTIQPIVDVLQGAMKSYDYETTRYGLKIIEAKAIQILSDERYNTGKEAIAKRIIDNIRIIGIIATKQEMEKAVNDTVDTFFAIFECLIDREIYEPIDTLISALFTIGEQTINENIDTSTVYIFKKLTEIGIKSTDSNLKNVTENMIHLIARMTLEKISMENKQGIYQILCSGVCLEAFDSLGSICEKTAEKKWEFETSNLIYMLKIIGTSLFENTDIKGNADYLLDNLLSTLESITQNLIKNDLKKLVYNTTSIIHLIGKEAFVKNKRLTEVSCNLLDNISSEITHCSPEVNGERDTLRDKLILNIMTWEGELNKLLYTSSGTNYAQ
;
A
#
# COMPACT_ATOMS: atom_id res chain seq x y z
N MET A 1 0.30 -11.01 18.42
CA MET A 1 0.12 -11.58 19.78
C MET A 1 1.42 -11.39 20.54
N GLY A 2 1.35 -10.72 21.70
CA GLY A 2 2.50 -10.19 22.43
C GLY A 2 2.28 -8.73 22.83
N SER A 3 1.15 -8.43 23.46
CA SER A 3 0.89 -7.11 24.02
C SER A 3 1.78 -6.91 25.24
N LEU A 4 2.94 -6.27 25.06
CA LEU A 4 3.64 -5.60 26.15
C LEU A 4 2.78 -4.40 26.57
N SER A 5 1.75 -4.67 27.37
CA SER A 5 1.14 -3.67 28.21
C SER A 5 2.19 -3.25 29.22
N PHE A 6 2.95 -2.21 28.90
CA PHE A 6 3.57 -1.37 29.93
C PHE A 6 2.42 -0.66 30.65
N THR A 7 1.75 -1.39 31.54
CA THR A 7 1.06 -0.79 32.68
C THR A 7 2.15 -0.07 33.44
N PHE A 8 2.29 1.24 33.19
CA PHE A 8 2.98 2.13 34.10
C PHE A 8 2.31 1.92 35.45
N ASP A 9 3.01 1.21 36.32
CA ASP A 9 2.53 0.93 37.65
C ASP A 9 2.48 2.27 38.39
N ASN A 10 1.29 2.87 38.44
CA ASN A 10 0.98 4.04 39.25
C ASN A 10 1.35 3.83 40.74
N SER A 11 1.67 2.59 41.15
CA SER A 11 2.22 2.30 42.47
C SER A 11 3.64 2.86 42.69
N PHE A 12 4.46 3.03 41.64
CA PHE A 12 5.82 3.56 41.80
C PHE A 12 5.83 5.08 42.05
N TYR A 13 4.93 5.82 41.37
CA TYR A 13 4.71 7.25 41.65
C TYR A 13 4.05 7.49 43.02
N ASN A 14 3.16 6.60 43.46
CA ASN A 14 2.48 6.73 44.76
C ASN A 14 3.28 6.23 45.96
N LYS A 15 4.31 5.39 45.79
CA LYS A 15 5.15 4.91 46.92
C LYS A 15 6.44 5.71 47.12
N ALA A 16 7.00 6.34 46.09
CA ALA A 16 8.23 7.13 46.24
C ALA A 16 7.99 8.56 46.75
N PHE A 17 6.75 9.07 46.63
CA PHE A 17 6.35 10.40 47.12
C PHE A 17 5.36 10.25 48.28
N SER A 18 5.82 9.69 49.40
CA SER A 18 5.02 9.73 50.64
C SER A 18 4.79 11.20 50.99
N TYR A 19 3.54 11.67 50.85
CA TYR A 19 3.13 13.04 51.15
C TYR A 19 3.69 13.50 52.51
N LYS A 20 3.77 12.59 53.50
CA LYS A 20 4.36 12.84 54.82
C LYS A 20 5.86 13.15 54.82
N MET A 21 6.65 12.53 53.94
CA MET A 21 8.10 12.79 53.86
C MET A 21 8.37 14.17 53.28
N VAL A 22 7.60 14.58 52.27
CA VAL A 22 7.64 15.92 51.71
C VAL A 22 7.17 16.94 52.75
N ASP A 23 6.08 16.65 53.47
CA ASP A 23 5.50 17.51 54.50
C ASP A 23 6.46 17.71 55.70
N THR A 24 7.18 16.66 56.12
CA THR A 24 8.15 16.74 57.23
C THR A 24 9.42 17.49 56.82
N ILE A 25 9.92 17.27 55.60
CA ILE A 25 11.08 18.01 55.07
C ILE A 25 10.70 19.48 54.80
N PHE A 26 9.48 19.74 54.33
CA PHE A 26 8.97 21.10 54.17
C PHE A 26 8.87 21.80 55.53
N HIS A 27 8.27 21.18 56.54
CA HIS A 27 8.03 21.84 57.83
C HIS A 27 9.33 22.22 58.56
N ASP A 28 10.38 21.40 58.53
CA ASP A 28 11.64 21.69 59.24
C ASP A 28 12.59 22.63 58.48
N VAL A 29 12.50 22.70 57.15
CA VAL A 29 13.30 23.64 56.33
C VAL A 29 12.59 24.99 56.16
N CYS A 30 11.26 25.05 56.24
CA CYS A 30 10.46 26.24 55.95
C CYS A 30 10.46 27.38 57.00
N PHE A 31 10.91 27.15 58.23
CA PHE A 31 10.79 28.14 59.32
C PHE A 31 12.09 28.84 59.74
N SER A 32 13.19 28.65 59.01
CA SER A 32 14.42 29.41 59.25
C SER A 32 14.38 30.71 58.46
N GLN A 33 14.39 31.85 59.16
CA GLN A 33 14.39 33.19 58.56
C GLN A 33 15.49 33.30 57.50
N THR A 34 15.08 33.52 56.25
CA THR A 34 16.02 33.66 55.13
C THR A 34 16.60 35.07 55.12
N ASP A 35 17.92 35.18 55.09
CA ASP A 35 18.62 36.45 54.91
C ASP A 35 18.37 37.04 53.50
N VAL A 36 18.28 38.36 53.41
CA VAL A 36 17.91 39.09 52.17
C VAL A 36 18.90 38.82 51.04
N GLU A 37 20.20 38.74 51.35
CA GLU A 37 21.24 38.50 50.33
C GLU A 37 21.17 37.06 49.80
N SER A 38 20.89 36.10 50.70
CA SER A 38 20.67 34.70 50.35
C SER A 38 19.42 34.51 49.46
N ALA A 39 18.29 35.15 49.81
CA ALA A 39 17.07 35.11 49.01
C ALA A 39 17.27 35.70 47.60
N ARG A 40 17.97 36.84 47.52
CA ARG A 40 18.28 37.50 46.24
C ARG A 40 19.15 36.60 45.36
N SER A 41 20.17 35.98 45.94
CA SER A 41 21.05 35.06 45.23
C SER A 41 20.27 33.86 44.71
N LEU A 42 19.46 33.22 45.55
CA LEU A 42 18.64 32.08 45.20
C LEU A 42 17.67 32.38 44.04
N ILE A 43 16.92 33.48 44.10
CA ILE A 43 15.98 33.85 43.02
C ILE A 43 16.74 34.19 41.73
N SER A 44 17.89 34.88 41.83
CA SER A 44 18.72 35.16 40.66
C SER A 44 19.21 33.85 40.01
N THR A 45 19.61 32.86 40.81
CA THR A 45 20.01 31.54 40.31
C THR A 45 18.83 30.80 39.69
N ILE A 46 17.62 30.87 40.25
CA ILE A 46 16.41 30.29 39.65
C ILE A 46 16.16 30.90 38.28
N ILE A 47 16.13 32.24 38.16
CA ILE A 47 15.91 32.93 36.87
C ILE A 47 16.95 32.49 35.82
N GLN A 48 18.22 32.42 36.20
CA GLN A 48 19.30 31.98 35.30
C GLN A 48 19.14 30.51 34.91
N GLY A 49 18.80 29.64 35.86
CA GLY A 49 18.56 28.21 35.62
C GLY A 49 17.36 27.96 34.70
N GLU A 50 16.26 28.66 34.92
CA GLU A 50 15.07 28.57 34.05
C GLU A 50 15.36 29.08 32.64
N ALA A 51 16.07 30.20 32.51
CA ALA A 51 16.50 30.70 31.20
C ALA A 51 17.40 29.69 30.45
N ALA A 52 18.31 29.03 31.16
CA ALA A 52 19.15 27.98 30.59
C ALA A 52 18.34 26.75 30.16
N ILE A 53 17.37 26.31 30.96
CA ILE A 53 16.49 25.18 30.61
C ILE A 53 15.64 25.51 29.38
N ILE A 54 15.06 26.71 29.30
CA ILE A 54 14.33 27.17 28.10
C ILE A 54 15.23 27.11 26.87
N ALA A 55 16.47 27.62 26.98
CA ALA A 55 17.42 27.58 25.87
C ALA A 55 17.68 26.13 25.40
N ILE A 56 17.88 25.19 26.33
CA ILE A 56 18.05 23.76 26.02
C ILE A 56 16.81 23.18 25.33
N VAL A 57 15.61 23.49 25.82
CA VAL A 57 14.33 23.04 25.24
C VAL A 57 14.18 23.55 23.80
N PHE A 58 14.52 24.81 23.54
CA PHE A 58 14.51 25.38 22.19
C PHE A 58 15.52 24.66 21.28
N THR A 59 16.76 24.46 21.74
CA THR A 59 17.78 23.75 20.96
C THR A 59 17.36 22.31 20.66
N LEU A 60 16.82 21.59 21.64
CA LEU A 60 16.34 20.21 21.44
C LEU A 60 15.17 20.16 20.45
N SER A 61 14.21 21.09 20.55
CA SER A 61 13.09 21.20 19.60
C SER A 61 13.58 21.47 18.19
N LEU A 62 14.53 22.39 18.05
CA LEU A 62 15.08 22.78 16.76
C LEU A 62 15.87 21.65 16.12
N ILE A 63 16.68 20.92 16.89
CA ILE A 63 17.34 19.69 16.43
C ILE A 63 16.30 18.65 16.01
N ALA A 64 15.21 18.51 16.77
CA ALA A 64 14.17 17.54 16.46
C ALA A 64 13.48 17.84 15.12
N VAL A 65 13.14 19.10 14.90
CA VAL A 65 12.60 19.60 13.64
C VAL A 65 13.60 19.39 12.50
N GLN A 66 14.86 19.80 12.69
CA GLN A 66 15.91 19.68 11.68
C GLN A 66 16.11 18.22 11.25
N GLN A 67 16.21 17.30 12.21
CA GLN A 67 16.40 15.88 11.93
C GLN A 67 15.20 15.27 11.22
N THR A 68 13.98 15.65 11.61
CA THR A 68 12.75 15.15 10.97
C THR A 68 12.63 15.68 9.53
N THR A 69 12.89 16.98 9.33
CA THR A 69 12.87 17.62 8.01
C THR A 69 13.95 17.08 7.08
N SER A 70 15.15 16.80 7.59
CA SER A 70 16.25 16.24 6.78
C SER A 70 16.05 14.77 6.43
N THR A 71 15.41 13.99 7.33
CA THR A 71 15.19 12.55 7.11
C THR A 71 14.00 12.28 6.19
N TYR A 72 12.91 13.03 6.34
CA TYR A 72 11.66 12.76 5.63
C TYR A 72 11.33 13.82 4.59
N SER A 73 10.93 15.02 5.03
CA SER A 73 10.56 16.13 4.13
C SER A 73 10.34 17.43 4.92
N PRO A 74 10.59 18.60 4.30
CA PRO A 74 10.21 19.90 4.89
C PRO A 74 8.74 20.02 5.25
N ARG A 75 7.82 19.34 4.54
CA ARG A 75 6.37 19.42 4.81
C ARG A 75 5.98 18.91 6.20
N VAL A 76 6.82 18.09 6.82
CA VAL A 76 6.59 17.56 8.16
C VAL A 76 6.72 18.67 9.24
N ILE A 77 7.36 19.80 8.91
CA ILE A 77 7.52 20.93 9.84
C ILE A 77 6.20 21.52 10.32
N ASP A 78 5.16 21.45 9.49
CA ASP A 78 3.85 22.04 9.79
C ASP A 78 3.20 21.39 11.03
N ILE A 79 3.54 20.13 11.32
CA ILE A 79 3.13 19.44 12.56
C ILE A 79 3.70 20.13 13.80
N PHE A 80 4.96 20.58 13.73
CA PHE A 80 5.64 21.19 14.86
C PHE A 80 5.20 22.64 15.10
N ASN A 81 4.73 23.30 14.04
CA ASN A 81 4.18 24.66 14.09
C ASN A 81 2.71 24.68 14.53
N ASP A 82 1.96 23.59 14.32
CA ASP A 82 0.56 23.52 14.75
C ASP A 82 0.45 23.50 16.28
N TYR A 83 -0.09 24.60 16.83
CA TYR A 83 -0.37 24.78 18.25
C TYR A 83 -1.19 23.63 18.85
N LYS A 84 -2.12 23.05 18.08
CA LYS A 84 -2.98 21.96 18.57
C LYS A 84 -2.19 20.67 18.78
N LYS A 85 -1.20 20.39 17.92
CA LYS A 85 -0.42 19.15 17.93
C LYS A 85 0.77 19.22 18.86
N ASN A 86 1.43 20.38 18.91
CA ASN A 86 2.57 20.62 19.79
C ASN A 86 2.18 21.36 21.08
N LYS A 87 0.99 21.09 21.61
CA LYS A 87 0.48 21.69 22.86
C LYS A 87 1.46 21.58 24.03
N PRO A 88 2.17 20.44 24.25
CA PRO A 88 3.12 20.32 25.35
C PRO A 88 4.25 21.35 25.29
N PHE A 89 4.78 21.65 24.08
CA PHE A 89 5.84 22.63 23.90
C PHE A 89 5.38 24.05 24.27
N PHE A 90 4.24 24.50 23.75
CA PHE A 90 3.72 25.83 24.05
C PHE A 90 3.32 25.99 25.52
N MET A 91 2.73 24.95 26.12
CA MET A 91 2.38 24.95 27.55
C MET A 91 3.63 25.06 28.42
N LEU A 92 4.69 24.32 28.09
CA LEU A 92 5.98 24.41 28.77
C LEU A 92 6.57 25.83 28.64
N LEU A 93 6.61 26.38 27.42
CA LEU A 93 7.15 27.72 27.17
C LEU A 93 6.40 28.81 27.95
N CYS A 94 5.07 28.76 27.96
CA CYS A 94 4.24 29.68 28.74
C CYS A 94 4.47 29.52 30.25
N ALA A 95 4.54 28.28 30.76
CA ALA A 95 4.76 28.03 32.19
C ALA A 95 6.13 28.58 32.65
N TYR A 96 7.18 28.31 31.89
CA TYR A 96 8.53 28.80 32.20
C TYR A 96 8.65 30.32 32.06
N THR A 97 8.04 30.93 31.03
CA THR A 97 8.04 32.39 30.87
C THR A 97 7.30 33.08 32.02
N PHE A 98 6.18 32.48 32.46
CA PHE A 98 5.44 32.95 33.62
C PHE A 98 6.24 32.83 34.92
N CYS A 99 6.96 31.72 35.12
CA CYS A 99 7.80 31.52 36.30
C CYS A 99 8.97 32.52 36.36
N ILE A 100 9.64 32.76 35.23
CA ILE A 100 10.70 33.78 35.11
C ILE A 100 10.15 35.17 35.42
N ALA A 101 8.98 35.53 34.89
CA ALA A 101 8.35 36.82 35.14
C ALA A 101 8.00 37.00 36.63
N CYS A 102 7.43 35.98 37.28
CA CYS A 102 7.13 36.01 38.71
C CYS A 102 8.40 36.15 39.56
N SER A 103 9.44 35.37 39.23
CA SER A 103 10.74 35.42 39.90
C SER A 103 11.42 36.79 39.75
N ALA A 104 11.36 37.39 38.56
CA ALA A 104 11.92 38.71 38.29
C ALA A 104 11.15 39.83 39.02
N LEU A 105 9.82 39.74 39.10
CA LEU A 105 9.02 40.67 39.88
C LEU A 105 9.33 40.56 41.37
N LEU A 106 9.45 39.34 41.91
CA LEU A 106 9.83 39.11 43.30
C LEU A 106 11.23 39.66 43.61
N LEU A 107 12.19 39.44 42.70
CA LEU A 107 13.54 39.98 42.83
C LEU A 107 13.54 41.51 42.91
N LYS A 108 12.69 42.18 42.11
CA LYS A 108 12.52 43.64 42.15
C LYS A 108 11.92 44.11 43.48
N VAL A 109 10.95 43.38 44.02
CA VAL A 109 10.32 43.69 45.33
C VAL A 109 11.36 43.58 46.45
N ILE A 110 12.14 42.49 46.50
CA ILE A 110 13.19 42.29 47.51
C ILE A 110 14.28 43.38 47.41
N THR A 111 14.66 43.78 46.19
CA THR A 111 15.68 44.83 45.98
C THR A 111 15.19 46.22 46.41
N SER A 112 13.87 46.43 46.53
CA SER A 112 13.28 47.70 46.95
C SER A 112 13.28 47.89 48.48
N GLU A 113 13.39 46.81 49.27
CA GLU A 113 13.51 46.86 50.73
C GLU A 113 14.97 47.11 51.13
N LYS A 114 15.33 48.39 51.27
CA LYS A 114 16.74 48.81 51.50
C LYS A 114 17.23 48.78 52.94
N ASN A 115 16.39 48.46 53.94
CA ASN A 115 16.67 48.83 55.34
C ASN A 115 16.57 47.72 56.39
N GLU A 116 16.29 46.46 56.04
CA GLU A 116 16.19 45.37 57.02
C GLU A 116 17.04 44.17 56.58
N ASN A 117 17.85 43.61 57.48
CA ASN A 117 18.65 42.39 57.22
C ASN A 117 17.80 41.11 57.22
N ILE A 118 16.49 41.22 57.44
CA ILE A 118 15.58 40.09 57.59
C ILE A 118 14.41 40.31 56.64
N VAL A 119 14.06 39.27 55.86
CA VAL A 119 12.93 39.30 54.93
C VAL A 119 11.61 39.32 55.71
N THR A 120 10.66 40.17 55.31
CA THR A 120 9.34 40.20 55.95
C THR A 120 8.59 38.87 55.74
N PRO A 121 7.80 38.36 56.71
CA PRO A 121 7.10 37.07 56.60
C PRO A 121 6.22 36.95 55.35
N SER A 122 5.67 38.07 54.88
CA SER A 122 4.87 38.13 53.65
C SER A 122 5.69 37.82 52.39
N ILE A 123 6.94 38.30 52.30
CA ILE A 123 7.83 38.06 51.16
C ILE A 123 8.37 36.63 51.18
N GLU A 124 8.63 36.08 52.36
CA GLU A 124 9.08 34.70 52.55
C GLU A 124 8.10 33.69 51.91
N HIS A 125 6.79 33.90 52.06
CA HIS A 125 5.78 33.07 51.38
C HIS A 125 5.90 33.12 49.86
N TYR A 126 6.18 34.28 49.26
CA TYR A 126 6.36 34.40 47.81
C TYR A 126 7.65 33.72 47.32
N ILE A 127 8.73 33.76 48.12
CA ILE A 127 9.97 33.01 47.83
C ILE A 127 9.65 31.53 47.73
N TRP A 128 8.92 30.99 48.70
CA TRP A 128 8.50 29.58 48.70
C TRP A 128 7.62 29.22 47.50
N ILE A 129 6.68 30.08 47.12
CA ILE A 129 5.85 29.88 45.93
C ILE A 129 6.74 29.80 44.68
N VAL A 130 7.73 30.70 44.54
CA VAL A 130 8.67 30.69 43.41
C VAL A 130 9.53 29.42 43.41
N CYS A 131 10.05 28.98 44.56
CA CYS A 131 10.78 27.72 44.67
C CYS A 131 9.92 26.51 44.29
N ALA A 132 8.65 26.48 44.72
CA ALA A 132 7.72 25.42 44.37
C ALA A 132 7.40 25.43 42.87
N LEU A 133 7.20 26.61 42.27
CA LEU A 133 7.00 26.76 40.83
C LEU A 133 8.22 26.28 40.03
N PHE A 134 9.45 26.57 40.49
CA PHE A 134 10.66 26.08 39.85
C PHE A 134 10.76 24.54 39.86
N ILE A 135 10.49 23.91 41.00
CA ILE A 135 10.46 22.44 41.10
C ILE A 135 9.37 21.86 40.18
N LEU A 136 8.19 22.48 40.15
CA LEU A 136 7.11 22.09 39.26
C LEU A 136 7.53 22.20 37.78
N SER A 137 8.22 23.27 37.40
CA SER A 137 8.77 23.47 36.05
C SER A 137 9.71 22.31 35.66
N ILE A 138 10.63 21.90 36.55
CA ILE A 138 11.50 20.74 36.32
C ILE A 138 10.69 19.44 36.15
N ILE A 139 9.64 19.24 36.94
CA ILE A 139 8.78 18.05 36.82
C ILE A 139 8.06 18.04 35.47
N VAL A 140 7.58 19.19 34.97
CA VAL A 140 6.91 19.32 33.67
C VAL A 140 7.89 19.13 32.49
N LEU A 141 9.19 19.33 32.69
CA LEU A 141 10.21 19.08 31.66
C LEU A 141 10.32 17.59 31.29
N LEU A 142 10.20 16.68 32.26
CA LEU A 142 10.31 15.24 32.03
C LEU A 142 9.29 14.68 31.00
N PRO A 143 7.97 14.92 31.13
CA PRO A 143 7.01 14.47 30.13
C PRO A 143 7.21 15.15 28.78
N TYR A 144 7.69 16.39 28.75
CA TYR A 144 8.04 17.06 27.49
C TYR A 144 9.21 16.38 26.77
N ILE A 145 10.31 16.06 27.47
CA ILE A 145 11.44 15.32 26.87
C ILE A 145 10.95 13.97 26.32
N ASN A 146 10.13 13.24 27.08
CA ASN A 146 9.56 11.98 26.62
C ASN A 146 8.66 12.18 25.39
N PHE A 147 7.86 13.25 25.34
CA PHE A 147 7.04 13.59 24.17
C PHE A 147 7.93 13.86 22.94
N THR A 148 8.94 14.72 23.06
CA THR A 148 9.89 15.02 21.97
C THR A 148 10.64 13.78 21.51
N LEU A 149 11.08 12.92 22.44
CA LEU A 149 11.72 11.65 22.09
C LEU A 149 10.79 10.70 21.34
N ASN A 150 9.49 10.67 21.70
CA ASN A 150 8.51 9.86 21.00
C ASN A 150 8.13 10.43 19.62
N MET A 151 8.28 11.74 19.39
CA MET A 151 8.09 12.36 18.07
C MET A 151 9.16 11.96 17.06
N PHE A 152 10.35 11.57 17.51
CA PHE A 152 11.37 10.98 16.63
C PHE A 152 10.97 9.62 16.06
N LYS A 153 10.02 8.92 16.70
CA LYS A 153 9.57 7.63 16.19
C LYS A 153 8.71 7.87 14.94
N PRO A 154 9.07 7.28 13.79
CA PRO A 154 8.32 7.44 12.54
C PRO A 154 6.84 7.07 12.71
N THR A 155 6.53 6.06 13.53
CA THR A 155 5.17 5.59 13.80
C THR A 155 4.30 6.64 14.51
N THR A 156 4.85 7.38 15.47
CA THR A 156 4.15 8.49 16.14
C THR A 156 3.90 9.62 15.16
N LEU A 157 4.91 9.94 14.34
CA LEU A 157 4.83 10.99 13.34
C LEU A 157 3.75 10.71 12.29
N ILE A 158 3.74 9.49 11.72
CA ILE A 158 2.72 9.04 10.77
C ILE A 158 1.33 9.11 11.41
N LYS A 159 1.20 8.67 12.67
CA LYS A 159 -0.09 8.73 13.38
C LYS A 159 -0.60 10.17 13.48
N LEU A 160 0.24 11.11 13.90
CA LEU A 160 -0.13 12.52 14.01
C LEU A 160 -0.42 13.17 12.66
N LEU A 161 0.30 12.79 11.61
CA LEU A 161 -0.02 13.21 10.24
C LEU A 161 -1.37 12.66 9.79
N SER A 162 -1.67 11.41 10.12
CA SER A 162 -2.92 10.75 9.69
C SER A 162 -4.17 11.33 10.35
N GLU A 163 -4.02 12.02 11.47
CA GLU A 163 -5.11 12.78 12.09
C GLU A 163 -5.53 13.98 11.23
N ASN A 164 -4.64 14.50 10.38
CA ASN A 164 -4.97 15.53 9.38
C ASN A 164 -5.59 14.97 8.11
N ILE A 165 -5.51 13.65 7.87
CA ILE A 165 -6.25 13.02 6.77
C ILE A 165 -7.73 13.02 7.19
N SER A 166 -8.38 14.12 6.86
CA SER A 166 -9.79 14.32 7.03
C SER A 166 -10.42 14.51 5.65
N LYS A 167 -11.69 14.19 5.56
CA LYS A 167 -12.45 14.40 4.33
C LYS A 167 -12.38 15.86 3.85
N GLN A 168 -12.57 16.81 4.77
CA GLN A 168 -12.60 18.25 4.47
C GLN A 168 -11.26 18.76 3.91
N SER A 169 -10.14 18.25 4.42
CA SER A 169 -8.82 18.67 3.93
C SER A 169 -8.52 18.14 2.53
N ILE A 170 -8.96 16.91 2.21
CA ILE A 170 -8.80 16.36 0.86
C ILE A 170 -9.70 17.08 -0.14
N GLU A 171 -10.94 17.39 0.22
CA GLU A 171 -11.86 18.15 -0.64
C GLU A 171 -11.34 19.54 -0.96
N PHE A 172 -10.82 20.23 0.05
CA PHE A 172 -10.22 21.54 -0.13
C PHE A 172 -9.01 21.48 -1.09
N ALA A 173 -8.17 20.44 -0.98
CA ALA A 173 -7.06 20.23 -1.90
C ALA A 173 -7.53 19.99 -3.35
N ILE A 174 -8.60 19.20 -3.54
CA ILE A 174 -9.18 18.92 -4.86
C ILE A 174 -9.82 20.17 -5.47
N GLU A 175 -10.54 20.97 -4.67
CA GLU A 175 -11.18 22.21 -5.12
C GLU A 175 -10.14 23.21 -5.60
N LEU A 176 -9.04 23.37 -4.85
CA LEU A 176 -7.91 24.22 -5.22
C LEU A 176 -7.23 23.75 -6.51
N GLU A 177 -7.02 22.45 -6.68
CA GLU A 177 -6.43 21.89 -7.90
C GLU A 177 -7.32 22.15 -9.12
N SER A 178 -8.64 21.98 -8.94
CA SER A 178 -9.65 22.24 -9.97
C SER A 178 -9.76 23.73 -10.33
N SER A 179 -9.48 24.63 -9.38
CA SER A 179 -9.47 26.09 -9.61
C SER A 179 -8.14 26.63 -10.14
N ARG A 180 -7.23 25.76 -10.62
CA ARG A 180 -5.85 26.10 -11.06
C ARG A 180 -5.04 26.80 -9.97
N ASN A 181 -5.27 26.44 -8.72
CA ASN A 181 -4.66 27.03 -7.52
C ASN A 181 -5.06 28.48 -7.28
N ILE A 182 -6.03 29.04 -8.01
CA ILE A 182 -6.48 30.42 -7.83
C ILE A 182 -7.62 30.42 -6.81
N ASP A 183 -7.43 31.14 -5.71
CA ASP A 183 -8.50 31.31 -4.73
C ASP A 183 -9.54 32.36 -5.18
N GLN A 184 -10.64 32.51 -4.43
CA GLN A 184 -11.69 33.49 -4.71
C GLN A 184 -11.18 34.95 -4.75
N SER A 185 -9.95 35.20 -4.28
CA SER A 185 -9.27 36.50 -4.30
C SER A 185 -8.25 36.65 -5.44
N GLY A 186 -8.09 35.64 -6.30
CA GLY A 186 -7.17 35.67 -7.44
C GLY A 186 -5.71 35.26 -7.12
N GLN A 187 -5.43 34.74 -5.91
CA GLN A 187 -4.07 34.37 -5.50
C GLN A 187 -3.79 32.88 -5.69
N ILE A 188 -2.55 32.56 -6.08
CA ILE A 188 -2.06 31.18 -6.18
C ILE A 188 -1.84 30.63 -4.77
N LYS A 189 -2.68 29.69 -4.33
CA LYS A 189 -2.49 28.95 -3.07
C LYS A 189 -1.80 27.61 -3.31
N PRO A 190 -0.78 27.24 -2.50
CA PRO A 190 -0.20 25.92 -2.57
C PRO A 190 -1.24 24.85 -2.19
N ILE A 191 -1.29 23.76 -2.94
CA ILE A 191 -2.15 22.61 -2.63
C ILE A 191 -1.58 21.92 -1.38
N ASP A 192 -2.33 21.98 -0.28
CA ASP A 192 -2.01 21.28 0.96
C ASP A 192 -2.59 19.86 0.90
N ASP A 193 -1.88 18.93 0.26
CA ASP A 193 -2.26 17.52 0.25
C ASP A 193 -1.86 16.87 1.58
N THR A 194 -2.85 16.64 2.44
CA THR A 194 -2.66 16.02 3.76
C THR A 194 -2.13 14.58 3.75
N ILE A 195 -2.19 13.87 2.62
CA ILE A 195 -1.66 12.51 2.47
C ILE A 195 -0.16 12.57 2.11
N GLN A 196 0.25 13.59 1.34
CA GLN A 196 1.60 13.71 0.81
C GLN A 196 2.71 13.72 1.89
N PRO A 197 2.59 14.39 3.04
CA PRO A 197 3.57 14.28 4.11
C PRO A 197 3.80 12.84 4.60
N ILE A 198 2.76 11.99 4.60
CA ILE A 198 2.90 10.57 4.97
C ILE A 198 3.63 9.82 3.86
N VAL A 199 3.32 10.10 2.59
CA VAL A 199 4.06 9.54 1.44
C VAL A 199 5.55 9.90 1.53
N ASP A 200 5.87 11.14 1.89
CA ASP A 200 7.24 11.61 2.04
C ASP A 200 7.96 10.85 3.19
N VAL A 201 7.29 10.63 4.33
CA VAL A 201 7.82 9.82 5.45
C VAL A 201 8.03 8.37 5.03
N LEU A 202 7.07 7.78 4.32
CA LEU A 202 7.15 6.41 3.79
C LEU A 202 8.30 6.27 2.79
N GLN A 203 8.53 7.26 1.95
CA GLN A 203 9.67 7.30 1.04
C GLN A 203 10.99 7.34 1.80
N GLY A 204 11.10 8.17 2.86
CA GLY A 204 12.27 8.20 3.73
C GLY A 204 12.52 6.85 4.43
N ALA A 205 11.45 6.19 4.89
CA ALA A 205 11.52 4.85 5.48
C ALA A 205 12.00 3.79 4.46
N MET A 206 11.48 3.81 3.23
CA MET A 206 11.91 2.89 2.16
C MET A 206 13.37 3.10 1.77
N LYS A 207 13.82 4.36 1.65
CA LYS A 207 15.25 4.67 1.41
C LYS A 207 16.17 4.18 2.54
N SER A 208 15.63 4.10 3.75
CA SER A 208 16.35 3.61 4.93
C SER A 208 16.14 2.10 5.15
N TYR A 209 15.44 1.41 4.24
CA TYR A 209 15.03 0.01 4.33
C TYR A 209 14.25 -0.35 5.62
N ASP A 210 13.56 0.62 6.22
CA ASP A 210 12.67 0.40 7.38
C ASP A 210 11.29 -0.05 6.92
N TYR A 211 11.19 -1.33 6.60
CA TYR A 211 9.96 -1.95 6.13
C TYR A 211 8.80 -1.85 7.13
N GLU A 212 9.05 -1.96 8.44
CA GLU A 212 7.97 -1.94 9.44
C GLU A 212 7.30 -0.56 9.51
N THR A 213 8.09 0.51 9.41
CA THR A 213 7.54 1.87 9.28
C THR A 213 6.73 2.02 7.99
N THR A 214 7.23 1.48 6.87
CA THR A 214 6.51 1.53 5.59
C THR A 214 5.15 0.83 5.67
N ARG A 215 5.14 -0.40 6.19
CA ARG A 215 3.93 -1.20 6.39
C ARG A 215 2.94 -0.51 7.32
N TYR A 216 3.42 0.05 8.43
CA TYR A 216 2.57 0.76 9.39
C TYR A 216 1.88 1.98 8.75
N GLY A 217 2.60 2.78 7.97
CA GLY A 217 1.98 3.93 7.31
C GLY A 217 1.03 3.55 6.18
N LEU A 218 1.30 2.49 5.41
CA LEU A 218 0.33 1.94 4.46
C LEU A 218 -0.97 1.50 5.14
N LYS A 219 -0.89 0.77 6.26
CA LYS A 219 -2.07 0.34 7.02
C LYS A 219 -2.86 1.51 7.62
N ILE A 220 -2.19 2.60 7.97
CA ILE A 220 -2.88 3.83 8.39
C ILE A 220 -3.63 4.48 7.23
N ILE A 221 -3.01 4.57 6.05
CA ILE A 221 -3.66 5.11 4.84
C ILE A 221 -4.86 4.24 4.47
N GLU A 222 -4.71 2.91 4.49
CA GLU A 222 -5.79 1.93 4.26
C GLU A 222 -6.97 2.18 5.21
N ALA A 223 -6.72 2.21 6.52
CA ALA A 223 -7.75 2.39 7.52
C ALA A 223 -8.48 3.73 7.37
N LYS A 224 -7.73 4.80 7.05
CA LYS A 224 -8.31 6.13 6.82
C LYS A 224 -9.12 6.19 5.53
N ALA A 225 -8.65 5.56 4.46
CA ALA A 225 -9.37 5.47 3.21
C ALA A 225 -10.71 4.75 3.41
N ILE A 226 -10.70 3.57 4.03
CA ILE A 226 -11.91 2.79 4.33
C ILE A 226 -12.85 3.58 5.24
N GLN A 227 -12.32 4.26 6.27
CA GLN A 227 -13.12 5.10 7.17
C GLN A 227 -13.84 6.23 6.41
N ILE A 228 -13.15 6.91 5.49
CA ILE A 228 -13.73 8.02 4.72
C ILE A 228 -14.77 7.50 3.71
N LEU A 229 -14.49 6.40 3.02
CA LEU A 229 -15.40 5.81 2.03
C LEU A 229 -16.66 5.22 2.68
N SER A 230 -16.53 4.68 3.89
CA SER A 230 -17.63 4.09 4.66
C SER A 230 -18.53 5.10 5.37
N ASP A 231 -18.19 6.38 5.42
CA ASP A 231 -19.03 7.39 6.11
C ASP A 231 -20.30 7.67 5.29
N GLU A 232 -21.45 7.17 5.76
CA GLU A 232 -22.76 7.30 5.10
C GLU A 232 -23.31 8.73 5.12
N ARG A 233 -22.75 9.62 5.96
CA ARG A 233 -23.21 11.01 6.05
C ARG A 233 -22.86 11.84 4.81
N TYR A 234 -22.28 11.20 3.79
CA TYR A 234 -21.75 11.89 2.63
C TYR A 234 -21.78 11.03 1.36
N ASN A 235 -22.25 11.61 0.25
CA ASN A 235 -22.27 10.93 -1.06
C ASN A 235 -21.50 11.67 -2.16
N THR A 236 -21.41 13.00 -2.11
CA THR A 236 -20.75 13.77 -3.19
C THR A 236 -19.22 13.61 -3.11
N GLY A 237 -18.46 13.62 -4.20
CA GLY A 237 -16.99 13.74 -4.15
C GLY A 237 -16.16 12.59 -3.52
N LYS A 238 -16.79 11.51 -3.02
CA LYS A 238 -16.08 10.30 -2.55
C LYS A 238 -15.18 9.70 -3.63
N GLU A 239 -15.61 9.79 -4.88
CA GLU A 239 -14.87 9.26 -6.02
C GLU A 239 -13.54 9.98 -6.23
N ALA A 240 -13.55 11.32 -6.20
CA ALA A 240 -12.35 12.14 -6.33
C ALA A 240 -11.38 11.93 -5.17
N ILE A 241 -11.91 11.78 -3.94
CA ILE A 241 -11.11 11.45 -2.76
C ILE A 241 -10.46 10.07 -2.91
N ALA A 242 -11.22 9.06 -3.34
CA ALA A 242 -10.70 7.72 -3.58
C ALA A 242 -9.56 7.74 -4.60
N LYS A 243 -9.76 8.42 -5.74
CA LYS A 243 -8.74 8.58 -6.78
C LYS A 243 -7.46 9.21 -6.24
N ARG A 244 -7.57 10.30 -5.46
CA ARG A 244 -6.42 10.97 -4.82
C ARG A 244 -5.66 10.03 -3.89
N ILE A 245 -6.38 9.23 -3.10
CA ILE A 245 -5.77 8.23 -2.20
C ILE A 245 -5.07 7.14 -3.01
N ILE A 246 -5.73 6.61 -4.05
CA ILE A 246 -5.20 5.58 -4.95
C ILE A 246 -3.91 6.06 -5.61
N ASP A 247 -3.87 7.30 -6.11
CA ASP A 247 -2.69 7.88 -6.75
C ASP A 247 -1.49 7.98 -5.79
N ASN A 248 -1.74 8.36 -4.54
CA ASN A 248 -0.69 8.41 -3.51
C ASN A 248 -0.16 7.01 -3.16
N ILE A 249 -1.04 6.01 -3.04
CA ILE A 249 -0.66 4.61 -2.82
C ILE A 249 0.12 4.07 -4.03
N ARG A 250 -0.25 4.45 -5.25
CA ARG A 250 0.46 4.09 -6.48
C ARG A 250 1.90 4.58 -6.45
N ILE A 251 2.11 5.83 -6.04
CA ILE A 251 3.46 6.41 -5.92
C ILE A 251 4.29 5.61 -4.92
N ILE A 252 3.71 5.23 -3.77
CA ILE A 252 4.38 4.39 -2.77
C ILE A 252 4.77 3.03 -3.38
N GLY A 253 3.85 2.37 -4.09
CA GLY A 253 4.10 1.10 -4.76
C GLY A 253 5.24 1.16 -5.78
N ILE A 254 5.24 2.18 -6.65
CA ILE A 254 6.31 2.37 -7.64
C ILE A 254 7.66 2.59 -6.97
N ILE A 255 7.72 3.37 -5.88
CA ILE A 255 8.96 3.58 -5.12
C ILE A 255 9.41 2.26 -4.47
N ALA A 256 8.49 1.50 -3.87
CA ALA A 256 8.80 0.21 -3.27
C ALA A 256 9.39 -0.77 -4.28
N THR A 257 8.81 -0.84 -5.49
CA THR A 257 9.33 -1.67 -6.58
C THR A 257 10.74 -1.26 -7.00
N LYS A 258 10.98 0.05 -7.19
CA LYS A 258 12.32 0.56 -7.56
C LYS A 258 13.39 0.37 -6.49
N GLN A 259 12.99 0.17 -5.23
CA GLN A 259 13.88 -0.14 -4.11
C GLN A 259 13.98 -1.65 -3.86
N GLU A 260 13.39 -2.48 -4.73
CA GLU A 260 13.35 -3.94 -4.63
C GLU A 260 12.75 -4.44 -3.29
N MET A 261 11.86 -3.64 -2.69
CA MET A 261 11.22 -3.97 -1.41
C MET A 261 9.97 -4.82 -1.62
N GLU A 262 10.13 -6.10 -1.97
CA GLU A 262 9.02 -7.01 -2.33
C GLU A 262 7.85 -6.99 -1.33
N LYS A 263 8.16 -7.03 -0.03
CA LYS A 263 7.13 -7.03 1.01
C LYS A 263 6.32 -5.74 1.03
N ALA A 264 6.94 -4.60 0.78
CA ALA A 264 6.26 -3.30 0.73
C ALA A 264 5.40 -3.19 -0.54
N VAL A 265 5.85 -3.76 -1.67
CA VAL A 265 5.02 -3.91 -2.87
C VAL A 265 3.78 -4.73 -2.55
N ASN A 266 3.94 -5.89 -1.90
CA ASN A 266 2.81 -6.76 -1.56
C ASN A 266 1.82 -6.08 -0.59
N ASP A 267 2.30 -5.38 0.45
CA ASP A 267 1.44 -4.59 1.35
C ASP A 267 0.69 -3.46 0.62
N THR A 268 1.31 -2.88 -0.42
CA THR A 268 0.66 -1.86 -1.27
C THR A 268 -0.48 -2.48 -2.08
N VAL A 269 -0.25 -3.66 -2.65
CA VAL A 269 -1.27 -4.41 -3.41
C VAL A 269 -2.42 -4.83 -2.49
N ASP A 270 -2.13 -5.28 -1.27
CA ASP A 270 -3.15 -5.60 -0.26
C ASP A 270 -3.98 -4.37 0.12
N THR A 271 -3.33 -3.21 0.25
CA THR A 271 -4.01 -1.94 0.51
C THR A 271 -4.97 -1.59 -0.63
N PHE A 272 -4.54 -1.76 -1.89
CA PHE A 272 -5.43 -1.59 -3.03
C PHE A 272 -6.60 -2.57 -3.01
N PHE A 273 -6.35 -3.84 -2.73
CA PHE A 273 -7.41 -4.84 -2.66
C PHE A 273 -8.46 -4.46 -1.61
N ALA A 274 -8.05 -4.09 -0.39
CA ALA A 274 -8.97 -3.67 0.67
C ALA A 274 -9.79 -2.43 0.29
N ILE A 275 -9.18 -1.45 -0.40
CA ILE A 275 -9.91 -0.29 -0.92
C ILE A 275 -10.89 -0.71 -2.02
N PHE A 276 -10.49 -1.57 -2.94
CA PHE A 276 -11.36 -2.10 -3.99
C PHE A 276 -12.59 -2.82 -3.42
N GLU A 277 -12.41 -3.66 -2.40
CA GLU A 277 -13.52 -4.32 -1.71
C GLU A 277 -14.50 -3.29 -1.14
N CYS A 278 -14.00 -2.27 -0.45
CA CYS A 278 -14.80 -1.18 0.09
C CYS A 278 -15.55 -0.41 -1.03
N LEU A 279 -14.90 -0.16 -2.17
CA LEU A 279 -15.53 0.51 -3.31
C LEU A 279 -16.68 -0.30 -3.90
N ILE A 280 -16.52 -1.62 -4.07
CA ILE A 280 -17.59 -2.51 -4.52
C ILE A 280 -18.73 -2.55 -3.50
N ASP A 281 -18.43 -2.76 -2.22
CA ASP A 281 -19.45 -2.91 -1.17
C ASP A 281 -20.27 -1.63 -0.98
N ARG A 282 -19.72 -0.47 -1.38
CA ARG A 282 -20.38 0.84 -1.35
C ARG A 282 -20.91 1.31 -2.71
N GLU A 283 -20.81 0.47 -3.74
CA GLU A 283 -21.24 0.76 -5.11
C GLU A 283 -20.57 2.02 -5.73
N ILE A 284 -19.33 2.32 -5.34
CA ILE A 284 -18.55 3.47 -5.83
C ILE A 284 -17.60 3.00 -6.94
N TYR A 285 -18.11 2.89 -8.17
CA TYR A 285 -17.40 2.23 -9.27
C TYR A 285 -16.40 3.12 -10.01
N GLU A 286 -16.60 4.43 -10.05
CA GLU A 286 -15.78 5.36 -10.86
C GLU A 286 -14.26 5.34 -10.52
N PRO A 287 -13.83 5.18 -9.25
CA PRO A 287 -12.40 5.08 -8.91
C PRO A 287 -11.76 3.72 -9.23
N ILE A 288 -12.56 2.69 -9.52
CA ILE A 288 -12.04 1.32 -9.72
C ILE A 288 -11.09 1.27 -10.91
N ASP A 289 -11.39 1.97 -12.01
CA ASP A 289 -10.50 2.02 -13.18
C ASP A 289 -9.14 2.67 -12.85
N THR A 290 -9.14 3.68 -11.98
CA THR A 290 -7.89 4.32 -11.51
C THR A 290 -7.07 3.36 -10.64
N LEU A 291 -7.73 2.58 -9.78
CA LEU A 291 -7.11 1.54 -8.96
C LEU A 291 -6.49 0.44 -9.83
N ILE A 292 -7.23 0.00 -10.83
CA ILE A 292 -6.78 -1.01 -11.80
C ILE A 292 -5.56 -0.51 -12.57
N SER A 293 -5.61 0.73 -13.07
CA SER A 293 -4.45 1.34 -13.73
C SER A 293 -3.25 1.47 -12.79
N ALA A 294 -3.46 1.73 -11.50
CA ALA A 294 -2.38 1.81 -10.52
C ALA A 294 -1.72 0.45 -10.29
N LEU A 295 -2.53 -0.61 -10.10
CA LEU A 295 -2.04 -1.99 -9.99
C LEU A 295 -1.28 -2.41 -11.25
N PHE A 296 -1.80 -2.06 -12.44
CA PHE A 296 -1.10 -2.33 -13.69
C PHE A 296 0.29 -1.69 -13.73
N THR A 297 0.40 -0.39 -13.41
CA THR A 297 1.69 0.32 -13.42
C THR A 297 2.69 -0.30 -12.43
N ILE A 298 2.21 -0.74 -11.26
CA ILE A 298 3.09 -1.42 -10.29
C ILE A 298 3.52 -2.78 -10.85
N GLY A 299 2.62 -3.55 -11.45
CA GLY A 299 2.92 -4.85 -12.06
C GLY A 299 3.90 -4.75 -13.24
N GLU A 300 3.73 -3.76 -14.11
CA GLU A 300 4.66 -3.42 -15.18
C GLU A 300 6.05 -3.09 -14.59
N GLN A 301 6.10 -2.31 -13.50
CA GLN A 301 7.36 -2.03 -12.83
C GLN A 301 7.98 -3.27 -12.18
N THR A 302 7.21 -4.18 -11.58
CA THR A 302 7.77 -5.39 -10.94
C THR A 302 8.35 -6.34 -11.99
N ILE A 303 7.74 -6.43 -13.16
CA ILE A 303 8.30 -7.15 -14.31
C ILE A 303 9.61 -6.49 -14.76
N ASN A 304 9.63 -5.16 -14.88
CA ASN A 304 10.81 -4.42 -15.32
C ASN A 304 12.01 -4.56 -14.36
N GLU A 305 11.76 -4.56 -13.05
CA GLU A 305 12.78 -4.76 -12.01
C GLU A 305 13.04 -6.25 -11.69
N ASN A 306 12.40 -7.19 -12.40
CA ASN A 306 12.50 -8.66 -12.20
C ASN A 306 12.15 -9.14 -10.78
N ILE A 307 11.15 -8.52 -10.16
CA ILE A 307 10.60 -8.90 -8.86
C ILE A 307 9.49 -9.94 -9.05
N ASP A 308 9.89 -11.16 -9.38
CA ASP A 308 8.96 -12.22 -9.79
C ASP A 308 7.97 -12.61 -8.67
N THR A 309 8.43 -12.65 -7.41
CA THR A 309 7.56 -12.98 -6.26
C THR A 309 6.40 -11.98 -6.12
N SER A 310 6.68 -10.69 -6.22
CA SER A 310 5.65 -9.65 -6.19
C SER A 310 4.80 -9.64 -7.45
N THR A 311 5.36 -9.98 -8.62
CA THR A 311 4.58 -10.10 -9.86
C THR A 311 3.55 -11.22 -9.76
N VAL A 312 3.96 -12.41 -9.28
CA VAL A 312 3.05 -13.53 -8.97
C VAL A 312 1.99 -13.10 -7.96
N TYR A 313 2.38 -12.36 -6.92
CA TYR A 313 1.43 -11.86 -5.92
C TYR A 313 0.40 -10.90 -6.52
N ILE A 314 0.82 -10.00 -7.41
CA ILE A 314 -0.06 -9.09 -8.14
C ILE A 314 -1.05 -9.87 -9.00
N PHE A 315 -0.60 -10.91 -9.74
CA PHE A 315 -1.52 -11.75 -10.52
C PHE A 315 -2.59 -12.40 -9.64
N LYS A 316 -2.22 -12.96 -8.49
CA LYS A 316 -3.21 -13.52 -7.53
C LYS A 316 -4.24 -12.49 -7.12
N LYS A 317 -3.81 -11.28 -6.77
CA LYS A 317 -4.72 -10.21 -6.34
C LYS A 317 -5.58 -9.67 -7.48
N LEU A 318 -5.05 -9.58 -8.70
CA LEU A 318 -5.85 -9.24 -9.89
C LEU A 318 -6.91 -10.32 -10.17
N THR A 319 -6.59 -11.58 -9.94
CA THR A 319 -7.55 -12.70 -10.06
C THR A 319 -8.65 -12.61 -9.01
N GLU A 320 -8.30 -12.36 -7.75
CA GLU A 320 -9.29 -12.11 -6.69
C GLU A 320 -10.21 -10.92 -7.07
N ILE A 321 -9.66 -9.83 -7.61
CA ILE A 321 -10.42 -8.68 -8.12
C ILE A 321 -11.34 -9.08 -9.27
N GLY A 322 -10.85 -9.85 -10.25
CA GLY A 322 -11.62 -10.31 -11.40
C GLY A 322 -12.78 -11.22 -11.02
N ILE A 323 -12.54 -12.16 -10.10
CA ILE A 323 -13.58 -13.06 -9.57
C ILE A 323 -14.63 -12.25 -8.80
N LYS A 324 -14.21 -11.37 -7.87
CA LYS A 324 -15.15 -10.53 -7.10
C LYS A 324 -15.95 -9.60 -8.00
N SER A 325 -15.34 -9.04 -9.04
CA SER A 325 -16.03 -8.23 -10.05
C SER A 325 -17.08 -9.03 -10.80
N THR A 326 -16.79 -10.29 -11.12
CA THR A 326 -17.74 -11.21 -11.77
C THR A 326 -18.92 -11.53 -10.86
N ASP A 327 -18.66 -11.76 -9.57
CA ASP A 327 -19.71 -11.99 -8.57
C ASP A 327 -20.62 -10.78 -8.37
N SER A 328 -20.05 -9.57 -8.40
CA SER A 328 -20.77 -8.29 -8.32
C SER A 328 -21.35 -7.79 -9.65
N ASN A 329 -21.32 -8.59 -10.72
CA ASN A 329 -21.82 -8.26 -12.06
C ASN A 329 -21.14 -7.05 -12.76
N LEU A 330 -19.88 -6.78 -12.43
CA LEU A 330 -19.07 -5.70 -13.02
C LEU A 330 -18.29 -6.21 -14.25
N LYS A 331 -19.00 -6.33 -15.37
CA LYS A 331 -18.47 -6.83 -16.65
C LYS A 331 -17.23 -6.07 -17.14
N ASN A 332 -17.30 -4.75 -17.20
CA ASN A 332 -16.19 -3.90 -17.67
C ASN A 332 -14.94 -4.06 -16.80
N VAL A 333 -15.11 -4.16 -15.48
CA VAL A 333 -14.01 -4.34 -14.53
C VAL A 333 -13.35 -5.71 -14.74
N THR A 334 -14.17 -6.75 -14.95
CA THR A 334 -13.69 -8.11 -15.25
C THR A 334 -12.92 -8.16 -16.57
N GLU A 335 -13.44 -7.51 -17.62
CA GLU A 335 -12.76 -7.38 -18.91
C GLU A 335 -11.42 -6.64 -18.78
N ASN A 336 -11.38 -5.55 -18.02
CA ASN A 336 -10.14 -4.82 -17.73
C ASN A 336 -9.11 -5.70 -17.02
N MET A 337 -9.53 -6.55 -16.05
CA MET A 337 -8.63 -7.52 -15.40
C MET A 337 -8.04 -8.54 -16.37
N ILE A 338 -8.87 -9.08 -17.27
CA ILE A 338 -8.42 -10.04 -18.30
C ILE A 338 -7.35 -9.39 -19.19
N HIS A 339 -7.61 -8.19 -19.68
CA HIS A 339 -6.67 -7.48 -20.54
C HIS A 339 -5.36 -7.12 -19.82
N LEU A 340 -5.46 -6.71 -18.57
CA LEU A 340 -4.32 -6.33 -17.73
C LEU A 340 -3.41 -7.53 -17.46
N ILE A 341 -3.98 -8.66 -17.02
CA ILE A 341 -3.22 -9.88 -16.76
C ILE A 341 -2.51 -10.36 -18.03
N ALA A 342 -3.24 -10.39 -19.15
CA ALA A 342 -2.68 -10.80 -20.42
C ALA A 342 -1.58 -9.86 -20.93
N ARG A 343 -1.75 -8.53 -20.79
CA ARG A 343 -0.73 -7.55 -21.16
C ARG A 343 0.54 -7.72 -20.34
N MET A 344 0.43 -7.85 -19.02
CA MET A 344 1.57 -8.10 -18.13
C MET A 344 2.30 -9.40 -18.51
N THR A 345 1.55 -10.45 -18.85
CA THR A 345 2.12 -11.73 -19.31
C THR A 345 2.92 -11.57 -20.59
N LEU A 346 2.37 -10.87 -21.58
CA LEU A 346 3.04 -10.60 -22.86
C LEU A 346 4.31 -9.76 -22.66
N GLU A 347 4.26 -8.78 -21.76
CA GLU A 347 5.43 -7.95 -21.44
C GLU A 347 6.55 -8.78 -20.81
N LYS A 348 6.23 -9.66 -19.85
CA LYS A 348 7.18 -10.58 -19.24
C LYS A 348 7.82 -11.51 -20.27
N ILE A 349 7.01 -12.11 -21.16
CA ILE A 349 7.50 -12.93 -22.28
C ILE A 349 8.48 -12.13 -23.16
N SER A 350 8.13 -10.88 -23.49
CA SER A 350 8.95 -10.03 -24.35
C SER A 350 10.29 -9.60 -23.72
N MET A 351 10.30 -9.36 -22.40
CA MET A 351 11.49 -8.90 -21.68
C MET A 351 12.53 -10.00 -21.60
N GLU A 352 12.11 -11.21 -21.30
CA GLU A 352 13.02 -12.33 -21.15
C GLU A 352 13.64 -12.72 -22.51
N ASN A 353 12.92 -12.52 -23.63
CA ASN A 353 13.46 -12.72 -24.98
C ASN A 353 14.70 -11.84 -25.23
N LYS A 354 14.70 -10.62 -24.68
CA LYS A 354 15.83 -9.70 -24.84
C LYS A 354 17.05 -10.06 -24.00
N GLN A 355 16.85 -10.69 -22.84
CA GLN A 355 17.95 -10.90 -21.89
C GLN A 355 18.78 -12.15 -22.18
N GLY A 356 18.27 -13.13 -22.95
CA GLY A 356 19.01 -14.36 -23.27
C GLY A 356 19.32 -15.26 -22.06
N ILE A 357 18.86 -14.87 -20.85
CA ILE A 357 19.01 -15.61 -19.60
C ILE A 357 17.71 -16.39 -19.36
N TYR A 358 17.48 -17.43 -20.17
CA TYR A 358 16.33 -18.33 -20.00
C TYR A 358 16.76 -19.67 -19.42
N GLN A 359 16.88 -19.76 -18.09
CA GLN A 359 16.98 -21.09 -17.49
C GLN A 359 15.90 -21.47 -16.49
N ILE A 360 15.28 -20.61 -15.68
CA ILE A 360 14.34 -21.14 -14.64
C ILE A 360 13.14 -20.24 -14.32
N LEU A 361 13.30 -18.91 -14.35
CA LEU A 361 12.35 -17.96 -13.72
C LEU A 361 11.08 -17.68 -14.53
N CYS A 362 11.13 -17.82 -15.85
CA CYS A 362 10.02 -17.67 -16.80
C CYS A 362 8.75 -18.49 -16.44
N SER A 363 8.91 -19.58 -15.69
CA SER A 363 7.80 -20.46 -15.33
C SER A 363 6.83 -19.83 -14.33
N GLY A 364 7.30 -19.37 -13.15
CA GLY A 364 6.39 -19.04 -12.06
C GLY A 364 5.38 -17.93 -12.39
N VAL A 365 5.86 -16.87 -13.03
CA VAL A 365 5.05 -15.68 -13.37
C VAL A 365 4.01 -15.99 -14.45
N CYS A 366 4.43 -16.63 -15.55
CA CYS A 366 3.52 -16.98 -16.64
C CYS A 366 2.53 -18.07 -16.24
N LEU A 367 2.96 -19.06 -15.45
CA LEU A 367 2.08 -20.09 -14.91
C LEU A 367 0.97 -19.49 -14.05
N GLU A 368 1.34 -18.59 -13.13
CA GLU A 368 0.35 -17.91 -12.29
C GLU A 368 -0.63 -17.10 -13.14
N ALA A 369 -0.16 -16.47 -14.22
CA ALA A 369 -1.03 -15.76 -15.14
C ALA A 369 -2.00 -16.68 -15.88
N PHE A 370 -1.58 -17.90 -16.25
CA PHE A 370 -2.48 -18.88 -16.88
C PHE A 370 -3.54 -19.37 -15.88
N ASP A 371 -3.13 -19.71 -14.66
CA ASP A 371 -4.05 -20.11 -13.58
C ASP A 371 -5.05 -19.00 -13.25
N SER A 372 -4.55 -17.76 -13.23
CA SER A 372 -5.34 -16.54 -13.03
C SER A 372 -6.40 -16.34 -14.10
N LEU A 373 -6.02 -16.41 -15.38
CA LEU A 373 -6.95 -16.33 -16.51
C LEU A 373 -7.92 -17.52 -16.52
N GLY A 374 -7.46 -18.73 -16.22
CA GLY A 374 -8.29 -19.92 -16.10
C GLY A 374 -9.40 -19.74 -15.06
N SER A 375 -9.04 -19.25 -13.87
CA SER A 375 -9.97 -19.02 -12.75
C SER A 375 -11.01 -17.94 -13.07
N ILE A 376 -10.60 -16.83 -13.71
CA ILE A 376 -11.56 -15.80 -14.15
C ILE A 376 -12.48 -16.38 -15.24
N CYS A 377 -11.94 -17.16 -16.18
CA CYS A 377 -12.72 -17.80 -17.23
C CYS A 377 -13.76 -18.77 -16.69
N GLU A 378 -13.41 -19.51 -15.64
CA GLU A 378 -14.32 -20.42 -14.98
C GLU A 378 -15.54 -19.65 -14.47
N LYS A 379 -15.29 -18.53 -13.78
CA LYS A 379 -16.33 -17.69 -13.20
C LYS A 379 -17.21 -16.98 -14.24
N THR A 380 -16.61 -16.47 -15.32
CA THR A 380 -17.38 -15.81 -16.39
C THR A 380 -18.23 -16.81 -17.17
N ALA A 381 -17.76 -18.04 -17.35
CA ALA A 381 -18.52 -19.12 -17.97
C ALA A 381 -19.72 -19.55 -17.10
N GLU A 382 -19.56 -19.67 -15.78
CA GLU A 382 -20.67 -19.94 -14.84
C GLU A 382 -21.78 -18.88 -14.95
N LYS A 383 -21.39 -17.61 -15.13
CA LYS A 383 -22.32 -16.49 -15.33
C LYS A 383 -22.86 -16.37 -16.76
N LYS A 384 -22.41 -17.24 -17.69
CA LYS A 384 -22.73 -17.20 -19.13
C LYS A 384 -22.38 -15.88 -19.80
N TRP A 385 -21.28 -15.26 -19.39
CA TRP A 385 -20.77 -14.01 -19.96
C TRP A 385 -19.99 -14.30 -21.23
N GLU A 386 -20.71 -14.61 -22.31
CA GLU A 386 -20.09 -15.11 -23.55
C GLU A 386 -19.05 -14.16 -24.15
N PHE A 387 -19.27 -12.86 -24.07
CA PHE A 387 -18.37 -11.85 -24.63
C PHE A 387 -17.05 -11.81 -23.86
N GLU A 388 -17.12 -11.67 -22.53
CA GLU A 388 -15.96 -11.58 -21.65
C GLU A 388 -15.16 -12.89 -21.66
N THR A 389 -15.87 -14.02 -21.68
CA THR A 389 -15.26 -15.36 -21.82
C THR A 389 -14.56 -15.50 -23.18
N SER A 390 -15.18 -15.02 -24.27
CA SER A 390 -14.57 -15.03 -25.60
C SER A 390 -13.32 -14.14 -25.67
N ASN A 391 -13.34 -12.96 -25.03
CA ASN A 391 -12.18 -12.07 -24.99
C ASN A 391 -11.01 -12.72 -24.25
N LEU A 392 -11.28 -13.41 -23.14
CA LEU A 392 -10.27 -14.17 -22.39
C LEU A 392 -9.63 -15.26 -23.24
N ILE A 393 -10.46 -16.08 -23.90
CA ILE A 393 -10.01 -17.14 -24.81
C ILE A 393 -9.12 -16.54 -25.93
N TYR A 394 -9.51 -15.38 -26.45
CA TYR A 394 -8.73 -14.66 -27.44
C TYR A 394 -7.38 -14.14 -26.88
N MET A 395 -7.33 -13.64 -25.64
CA MET A 395 -6.07 -13.24 -25.01
C MET A 395 -5.13 -14.44 -24.79
N LEU A 396 -5.65 -15.61 -24.39
CA LEU A 396 -4.86 -16.84 -24.28
C LEU A 396 -4.27 -17.27 -25.63
N LYS A 397 -5.02 -17.09 -26.73
CA LYS A 397 -4.48 -17.30 -28.09
C LYS A 397 -3.29 -16.39 -28.37
N ILE A 398 -3.42 -15.08 -28.08
CA ILE A 398 -2.33 -14.11 -28.32
C ILE A 398 -1.09 -14.50 -27.51
N ILE A 399 -1.26 -14.87 -26.25
CA ILE A 399 -0.18 -15.36 -25.39
C ILE A 399 0.48 -16.61 -25.99
N GLY A 400 -0.32 -17.59 -26.42
CA GLY A 400 0.19 -18.80 -27.07
C GLY A 400 1.02 -18.52 -28.32
N THR A 401 0.52 -17.68 -29.23
CA THR A 401 1.28 -17.27 -30.43
C THR A 401 2.54 -16.50 -30.05
N SER A 402 2.47 -15.60 -29.07
CA SER A 402 3.64 -14.85 -28.61
C SER A 402 4.72 -15.74 -28.01
N LEU A 403 4.35 -16.80 -27.28
CA LEU A 403 5.31 -17.81 -26.82
C LEU A 403 6.05 -18.40 -28.01
N PHE A 404 5.34 -18.86 -29.06
CA PHE A 404 5.96 -19.44 -30.26
C PHE A 404 6.86 -18.49 -31.06
N GLU A 405 6.49 -17.23 -31.19
CA GLU A 405 7.29 -16.24 -31.90
C GLU A 405 8.63 -15.97 -31.20
N ASN A 406 8.64 -16.07 -29.87
CA ASN A 406 9.83 -15.83 -29.06
C ASN A 406 10.64 -17.11 -28.76
N THR A 407 10.22 -18.30 -29.23
CA THR A 407 10.93 -19.57 -29.00
C THR A 407 12.04 -19.85 -30.03
N ASP A 408 13.20 -19.22 -29.90
CA ASP A 408 14.44 -19.82 -30.44
C ASP A 408 15.03 -20.86 -29.47
N ILE A 409 14.48 -20.98 -28.25
CA ILE A 409 15.03 -21.78 -27.15
C ILE A 409 14.02 -22.88 -26.73
N LYS A 410 14.26 -24.09 -27.23
CA LYS A 410 13.38 -25.28 -27.18
C LYS A 410 13.02 -25.86 -25.79
N GLY A 411 13.43 -25.27 -24.67
CA GLY A 411 13.27 -25.91 -23.34
C GLY A 411 12.07 -25.42 -22.54
N ASN A 412 12.12 -24.18 -22.07
CA ASN A 412 11.13 -23.64 -21.12
C ASN A 412 9.79 -23.31 -21.78
N ALA A 413 9.82 -22.96 -23.06
CA ALA A 413 8.59 -22.66 -23.78
C ALA A 413 7.70 -23.90 -23.94
N ASP A 414 8.29 -25.10 -24.06
CA ASP A 414 7.53 -26.34 -24.10
C ASP A 414 6.72 -26.53 -22.82
N TYR A 415 7.34 -26.30 -21.68
CA TYR A 415 6.69 -26.39 -20.39
C TYR A 415 5.57 -25.35 -20.23
N LEU A 416 5.79 -24.10 -20.66
CA LEU A 416 4.76 -23.07 -20.62
C LEU A 416 3.59 -23.39 -21.57
N LEU A 417 3.88 -23.89 -22.77
CA LEU A 417 2.86 -24.28 -23.74
C LEU A 417 2.05 -25.49 -23.24
N ASP A 418 2.69 -26.48 -22.61
CA ASP A 418 2.00 -27.60 -21.96
C ASP A 418 1.00 -27.09 -20.89
N ASN A 419 1.41 -26.13 -20.06
CA ASN A 419 0.52 -25.56 -19.03
C ASN A 419 -0.58 -24.67 -19.62
N LEU A 420 -0.30 -23.91 -20.68
CA LEU A 420 -1.30 -23.14 -21.41
C LEU A 420 -2.34 -24.08 -22.03
N LEU A 421 -1.91 -25.20 -22.63
CA LEU A 421 -2.77 -26.23 -23.19
C LEU A 421 -3.64 -26.89 -22.12
N SER A 422 -3.08 -27.21 -20.95
CA SER A 422 -3.84 -27.73 -19.80
C SER A 422 -4.86 -26.73 -19.27
N THR A 423 -4.51 -25.43 -19.23
CA THR A 423 -5.43 -24.35 -18.87
C THR A 423 -6.59 -24.27 -19.88
N LEU A 424 -6.30 -24.32 -21.19
CA LEU A 424 -7.32 -24.33 -22.24
C LEU A 424 -8.22 -25.57 -22.20
N GLU A 425 -7.67 -26.74 -21.84
CA GLU A 425 -8.46 -27.95 -21.59
C GLU A 425 -9.44 -27.72 -20.45
N SER A 426 -8.94 -27.30 -19.28
CA SER A 426 -9.77 -27.02 -18.09
C SER A 426 -10.89 -26.02 -18.40
N ILE A 427 -10.56 -24.92 -19.10
CA ILE A 427 -11.54 -23.95 -19.58
C ILE A 427 -12.57 -24.64 -20.47
N THR A 428 -12.15 -25.45 -21.44
CA THR A 428 -13.05 -26.12 -22.38
C THR A 428 -14.02 -27.07 -21.67
N GLN A 429 -13.53 -27.84 -20.70
CA GLN A 429 -14.37 -28.70 -19.85
C GLN A 429 -15.43 -27.87 -19.12
N ASN A 430 -15.05 -26.72 -18.56
CA ASN A 430 -16.02 -25.85 -17.90
C ASN A 430 -17.03 -25.21 -18.87
N LEU A 431 -16.61 -24.85 -20.10
CA LEU A 431 -17.51 -24.36 -21.14
C LEU A 431 -18.54 -25.42 -21.56
N ILE A 432 -18.12 -26.70 -21.64
CA ILE A 432 -19.01 -27.83 -21.91
C ILE A 432 -20.06 -27.97 -20.80
N LYS A 433 -19.63 -27.93 -19.52
CA LYS A 433 -20.53 -28.01 -18.36
C LYS A 433 -21.59 -26.90 -18.35
N ASN A 434 -21.24 -25.71 -18.84
CA ASN A 434 -22.13 -24.54 -18.89
C ASN A 434 -22.91 -24.38 -20.21
N ASP A 435 -22.84 -25.37 -21.12
CA ASP A 435 -23.50 -25.41 -22.44
C ASP A 435 -23.11 -24.24 -23.38
N LEU A 436 -21.88 -23.74 -23.29
CA LEU A 436 -21.36 -22.63 -24.10
C LEU A 436 -20.69 -23.11 -25.40
N LYS A 437 -21.45 -23.82 -26.25
CA LYS A 437 -20.96 -24.54 -27.44
C LYS A 437 -20.09 -23.70 -28.39
N LYS A 438 -20.47 -22.45 -28.63
CA LYS A 438 -19.72 -21.54 -29.52
C LYS A 438 -18.31 -21.29 -29.00
N LEU A 439 -18.15 -21.18 -27.68
CA LEU A 439 -16.86 -20.93 -27.04
C LEU A 439 -16.01 -22.19 -26.97
N VAL A 440 -16.62 -23.37 -26.80
CA VAL A 440 -15.94 -24.68 -26.93
C VAL A 440 -15.26 -24.80 -28.30
N TYR A 441 -15.93 -24.36 -29.37
CA TYR A 441 -15.31 -24.32 -30.70
C TYR A 441 -14.11 -23.36 -30.77
N ASN A 442 -14.22 -22.19 -30.12
CA ASN A 442 -13.13 -21.21 -30.10
C ASN A 442 -11.89 -21.76 -29.37
N THR A 443 -12.06 -22.37 -28.19
CA THR A 443 -10.92 -22.95 -27.44
C THR A 443 -10.29 -24.11 -28.18
N THR A 444 -11.07 -25.04 -28.72
CA THR A 444 -10.56 -26.16 -29.52
C THR A 444 -9.83 -25.71 -30.77
N SER A 445 -10.30 -24.64 -31.43
CA SER A 445 -9.60 -24.03 -32.56
C SER A 445 -8.25 -23.43 -32.16
N ILE A 446 -8.13 -22.89 -30.94
CA ILE A 446 -6.86 -22.37 -30.41
C ILE A 446 -5.91 -23.49 -30.04
N ILE A 447 -6.39 -24.55 -29.37
CA ILE A 447 -5.60 -25.76 -29.09
C ILE A 447 -5.03 -26.33 -30.40
N HIS A 448 -5.87 -26.43 -31.44
CA HIS A 448 -5.45 -26.87 -32.76
C HIS A 448 -4.38 -25.95 -33.37
N LEU A 449 -4.56 -24.62 -33.30
CA LEU A 449 -3.58 -23.66 -33.81
C LEU A 449 -2.23 -23.79 -33.09
N ILE A 450 -2.24 -23.87 -31.76
CA ILE A 450 -1.04 -24.07 -30.94
C ILE A 450 -0.35 -25.39 -31.32
N GLY A 451 -1.11 -26.49 -31.43
CA GLY A 451 -0.58 -27.79 -31.82
C GLY A 451 0.03 -27.81 -33.23
N LYS A 452 -0.56 -27.04 -34.16
CA LYS A 452 -0.06 -26.85 -35.53
C LYS A 452 1.22 -26.04 -35.58
N GLU A 453 1.30 -24.92 -34.85
CA GLU A 453 2.52 -24.12 -34.73
C GLU A 453 3.65 -24.91 -34.06
N ALA A 454 3.30 -25.70 -33.03
CA ALA A 454 4.22 -26.60 -32.37
C ALA A 454 4.78 -27.68 -33.29
N PHE A 455 4.02 -28.19 -34.25
CA PHE A 455 4.45 -29.31 -35.11
C PHE A 455 5.79 -29.07 -35.81
N VAL A 456 6.04 -27.82 -36.23
CA VAL A 456 7.29 -27.43 -36.90
C VAL A 456 8.48 -27.46 -35.94
N LYS A 457 8.26 -27.16 -34.65
CA LYS A 457 9.33 -26.91 -33.67
C LYS A 457 9.49 -28.05 -32.64
N ASN A 458 8.40 -28.71 -32.27
CA ASN A 458 8.30 -29.71 -31.20
C ASN A 458 7.12 -30.69 -31.39
N LYS A 459 7.45 -31.94 -31.75
CA LYS A 459 6.49 -33.03 -31.96
C LYS A 459 5.70 -33.41 -30.70
N ARG A 460 6.30 -33.31 -29.51
CA ARG A 460 5.63 -33.67 -28.24
C ARG A 460 4.42 -32.79 -27.99
N LEU A 461 4.56 -31.47 -28.16
CA LEU A 461 3.46 -30.52 -27.96
C LEU A 461 2.29 -30.76 -28.92
N THR A 462 2.59 -31.16 -30.16
CA THR A 462 1.55 -31.59 -31.11
C THR A 462 0.79 -32.79 -30.58
N GLU A 463 1.49 -33.82 -30.08
CA GLU A 463 0.86 -35.02 -29.51
C GLU A 463 0.01 -34.69 -28.28
N VAL A 464 0.49 -33.81 -27.39
CA VAL A 464 -0.30 -33.28 -26.27
C VAL A 464 -1.57 -32.61 -26.78
N SER A 465 -1.45 -31.72 -27.76
CA SER A 465 -2.61 -31.03 -28.36
C SER A 465 -3.61 -32.01 -29.01
N CYS A 466 -3.14 -33.12 -29.62
CA CYS A 466 -3.98 -34.20 -30.15
C CYS A 466 -4.78 -34.88 -29.06
N ASN A 467 -4.08 -35.37 -28.04
CA ASN A 467 -4.70 -36.08 -26.93
C ASN A 467 -5.76 -35.21 -26.23
N LEU A 468 -5.50 -33.91 -26.10
CA LEU A 468 -6.46 -32.96 -25.55
C LEU A 468 -7.72 -32.82 -26.41
N LEU A 469 -7.58 -32.68 -27.73
CA LEU A 469 -8.73 -32.61 -28.63
C LEU A 469 -9.55 -33.90 -28.65
N ASP A 470 -8.89 -35.06 -28.56
CA ASP A 470 -9.56 -36.36 -28.47
C ASP A 470 -10.33 -36.51 -27.16
N ASN A 471 -9.72 -36.11 -26.03
CA ASN A 471 -10.38 -36.08 -24.72
C ASN A 471 -11.63 -35.19 -24.76
N ILE A 472 -11.51 -33.96 -25.26
CA ILE A 472 -12.63 -33.01 -25.39
C ILE A 472 -13.73 -33.59 -26.28
N SER A 473 -13.35 -34.20 -27.42
CA SER A 473 -14.30 -34.86 -28.33
C SER A 473 -15.08 -35.97 -27.62
N SER A 474 -14.40 -36.81 -26.84
CA SER A 474 -15.04 -37.88 -26.07
C SER A 474 -16.03 -37.35 -25.03
N GLU A 475 -15.68 -36.26 -24.33
CA GLU A 475 -16.53 -35.67 -23.29
C GLU A 475 -17.81 -35.05 -23.90
N ILE A 476 -17.69 -34.38 -25.05
CA ILE A 476 -18.85 -33.86 -25.80
C ILE A 476 -19.81 -34.99 -26.19
N THR A 477 -19.29 -36.18 -26.54
CA THR A 477 -20.16 -37.34 -26.87
C THR A 477 -20.86 -37.94 -25.65
N HIS A 478 -20.22 -37.93 -24.47
CA HIS A 478 -20.79 -38.48 -23.25
C HIS A 478 -21.83 -37.58 -22.58
N CYS A 479 -21.64 -36.25 -22.64
CA CYS A 479 -22.48 -35.31 -21.91
C CYS A 479 -23.91 -35.16 -22.45
N SER A 480 -24.31 -35.78 -23.58
CA SER A 480 -25.70 -35.61 -24.02
C SER A 480 -26.27 -36.62 -25.04
N PRO A 481 -27.20 -37.51 -24.62
CA PRO A 481 -27.91 -38.44 -25.51
C PRO A 481 -29.11 -37.87 -26.30
N GLU A 482 -29.61 -36.63 -26.08
CA GLU A 482 -31.01 -36.31 -26.43
C GLU A 482 -31.34 -35.11 -27.36
N VAL A 483 -30.40 -34.43 -28.05
CA VAL A 483 -30.77 -33.29 -28.93
C VAL A 483 -30.04 -33.30 -30.29
N ASN A 484 -30.75 -33.70 -31.37
CA ASN A 484 -30.23 -34.11 -32.69
C ASN A 484 -30.27 -33.04 -33.82
N GLY A 485 -30.17 -31.75 -33.52
CA GLY A 485 -30.31 -30.69 -34.55
C GLY A 485 -29.02 -29.91 -34.84
N GLU A 486 -28.64 -29.04 -33.90
CA GLU A 486 -27.46 -28.16 -34.03
C GLU A 486 -26.15 -28.81 -33.60
N ARG A 487 -26.21 -30.05 -33.09
CA ARG A 487 -25.06 -30.73 -32.49
C ARG A 487 -24.20 -31.43 -33.55
N ASP A 488 -24.83 -31.95 -34.59
CA ASP A 488 -24.13 -32.58 -35.72
C ASP A 488 -23.23 -31.55 -36.40
N THR A 489 -23.64 -30.29 -36.53
CA THR A 489 -22.79 -29.26 -37.15
C THR A 489 -21.55 -28.88 -36.31
N LEU A 490 -21.62 -28.87 -34.98
CA LEU A 490 -20.44 -28.61 -34.13
C LEU A 490 -19.50 -29.81 -34.12
N ARG A 491 -20.07 -31.02 -33.96
CA ARG A 491 -19.34 -32.27 -33.99
C ARG A 491 -18.66 -32.47 -35.33
N ASP A 492 -19.36 -32.25 -36.44
CA ASP A 492 -18.83 -32.37 -37.79
C ASP A 492 -17.71 -31.36 -38.04
N LYS A 493 -17.81 -30.13 -37.50
CA LYS A 493 -16.73 -29.14 -37.57
C LYS A 493 -15.50 -29.52 -36.74
N LEU A 494 -15.71 -30.07 -35.54
CA LEU A 494 -14.62 -30.58 -34.69
C LEU A 494 -13.93 -31.78 -35.31
N ILE A 495 -14.72 -32.76 -35.77
CA ILE A 495 -14.24 -33.93 -36.50
C ILE A 495 -13.52 -33.49 -37.77
N LEU A 496 -14.06 -32.51 -38.51
CA LEU A 496 -13.40 -31.96 -39.68
C LEU A 496 -12.04 -31.35 -39.31
N ASN A 497 -11.95 -30.53 -38.26
CA ASN A 497 -10.66 -29.98 -37.81
C ASN A 497 -9.66 -31.09 -37.43
N ILE A 498 -10.11 -32.12 -36.70
CA ILE A 498 -9.28 -33.28 -36.32
C ILE A 498 -8.83 -34.05 -37.57
N MET A 499 -9.74 -34.38 -38.49
CA MET A 499 -9.43 -35.09 -39.74
C MET A 499 -8.53 -34.29 -40.67
N THR A 500 -8.75 -32.98 -40.77
CA THR A 500 -7.88 -32.07 -41.54
C THR A 500 -6.48 -32.11 -40.97
N TRP A 501 -6.38 -32.16 -39.64
CA TRP A 501 -5.12 -32.24 -38.93
C TRP A 501 -4.41 -33.58 -39.13
N GLU A 502 -5.09 -34.72 -38.97
CA GLU A 502 -4.52 -36.04 -39.28
C GLU A 502 -4.02 -36.11 -40.73
N GLY A 503 -4.76 -35.51 -41.67
CA GLY A 503 -4.35 -35.40 -43.07
C GLY A 503 -3.08 -34.56 -43.27
N GLU A 504 -2.99 -33.40 -42.61
CA GLU A 504 -1.79 -32.54 -42.62
C GLU A 504 -0.58 -33.23 -41.97
N LEU A 505 -0.80 -33.89 -40.82
CA LEU A 505 0.22 -34.55 -40.02
C LEU A 505 0.77 -35.78 -40.76
N ASN A 506 -0.08 -36.58 -41.39
CA ASN A 506 0.33 -37.66 -42.28
C ASN A 506 1.15 -37.14 -43.46
N LYS A 507 0.70 -36.09 -44.16
CA LYS A 507 1.48 -35.50 -45.27
C LYS A 507 2.87 -35.06 -44.84
N LEU A 508 3.00 -34.45 -43.65
CA LEU A 508 4.27 -33.94 -43.14
C LEU A 508 5.19 -35.07 -42.61
N LEU A 509 4.63 -36.13 -42.01
CA LEU A 509 5.39 -37.32 -41.65
C LEU A 509 5.93 -38.03 -42.89
N TYR A 510 5.13 -38.16 -43.95
CA TYR A 510 5.58 -38.74 -45.22
C TYR A 510 6.69 -37.91 -45.89
N THR A 511 6.64 -36.58 -45.86
CA THR A 511 7.71 -35.74 -46.44
C THR A 511 9.00 -35.76 -45.61
N SER A 512 8.91 -35.83 -44.28
CA SER A 512 10.11 -35.92 -43.41
C SER A 512 10.81 -37.29 -43.45
N SER A 513 10.06 -38.37 -43.70
CA SER A 513 10.63 -39.72 -43.84
C SER A 513 11.33 -39.95 -45.19
N GLY A 514 10.98 -39.18 -46.22
CA GLY A 514 11.58 -39.28 -47.56
C GLY A 514 12.94 -38.61 -47.73
N THR A 515 13.32 -37.66 -46.86
CA THR A 515 14.60 -36.94 -46.94
C THR A 515 15.77 -37.61 -46.21
N ASN A 516 15.51 -38.59 -45.33
CA ASN A 516 16.56 -39.36 -44.64
C ASN A 516 17.09 -40.58 -45.43
N TYR A 517 16.63 -40.81 -46.65
CA TYR A 517 17.15 -41.87 -47.54
C TYR A 517 18.01 -41.35 -48.70
N ALA A 518 18.37 -40.06 -48.69
CA ALA A 518 19.19 -39.43 -49.73
C ALA A 518 20.38 -38.61 -49.19
N GLN A 519 21.02 -39.08 -48.11
CA GLN A 519 22.39 -38.70 -47.72
C GLN A 519 23.23 -39.93 -47.42
#